data_AF-A0A661CFH2-F1
#
_entry.id   AF-A0A661CFH2-F1
#
_cell.length_a   1.000
_cell.length_b   1.000
_cell.length_c   1.000
_cell.angle_alpha   90.00
_cell.angle_beta   90.00
_cell.angle_gamma   90.00
#
_symmetry.space_group_name_H-M   'P 1'
#
loop_
_entity.id
_entity.type
_entity.pdbx_description
1 polymer ?
#
loop_
_entity_poly.entity_id
_entity_poly.type
_entity_poly.pdbx_seq_one_letter_code
_entity_poly.pdbx_strand_id
1 'polypeptide(L)'
;VVMAHLTIDGAKRAYSEVDFYTRNTYSLAGQMLPPEAQYIALGHIHKPQQIPNAAPTYYSGSLIQIDFGEAGEDKGFNLVTVESGSPAKVEFKPLSCPKPLKVLRCDESNLEETLEANREHLGFLKVIVTLNAPKMGLADQVRKVCPQALMIEALYQTVKEEKPIESQETTQFDAVEEFSRYWRERMKTTVPPSVLNTFEELHKELSDAPH
;
A
#
# COMPACT_ATOMS: atom_id res chain seq x y z
N VAL A 1 23.43 13.02 -23.31
CA VAL A 1 22.43 12.15 -22.63
C VAL A 1 23.03 11.67 -21.32
N VAL A 2 22.27 11.66 -20.24
CA VAL A 2 22.67 11.09 -18.94
C VAL A 2 21.78 9.89 -18.64
N MET A 3 22.34 8.85 -18.04
CA MET A 3 21.62 7.65 -17.63
C MET A 3 21.88 7.38 -16.16
N ALA A 4 20.85 7.07 -15.39
CA ALA A 4 20.97 6.76 -13.97
C ALA A 4 19.89 5.78 -13.51
N HIS A 5 20.18 5.03 -12.46
CA HIS A 5 19.24 4.12 -11.81
C HIS A 5 19.13 4.50 -10.34
N LEU A 6 18.13 5.31 -10.00
CA LEU A 6 17.99 5.94 -8.69
C LEU A 6 16.56 6.41 -8.48
N THR A 7 16.22 6.87 -7.27
CA THR A 7 14.94 7.53 -6.98
C THR A 7 15.11 9.06 -7.00
N ILE A 8 14.18 9.76 -7.64
CA ILE A 8 14.06 11.22 -7.58
C ILE A 8 12.84 11.58 -6.73
N ASP A 9 12.97 12.61 -5.91
CA ASP A 9 11.86 13.16 -5.13
C ASP A 9 10.64 13.50 -6.00
N GLY A 10 9.46 13.15 -5.52
CA GLY A 10 8.21 13.34 -6.25
C GLY A 10 7.90 12.29 -7.33
N ALA A 11 8.76 11.29 -7.53
CA ALA A 11 8.44 10.15 -8.39
C ALA A 11 7.24 9.37 -7.83
N LYS A 12 6.26 9.08 -8.69
CA LYS A 12 5.11 8.23 -8.37
C LYS A 12 5.55 6.77 -8.46
N ARG A 13 5.73 6.12 -7.32
CA ARG A 13 6.01 4.69 -7.26
C ARG A 13 4.81 3.87 -7.71
N ALA A 14 5.07 2.74 -8.34
CA ALA A 14 4.06 1.69 -8.36
C ALA A 14 4.16 0.94 -7.03
N TYR A 15 3.03 0.63 -6.39
CA TYR A 15 2.96 -0.08 -5.10
C TYR A 15 3.67 -1.46 -5.08
N SER A 16 4.18 -1.91 -6.23
CA SER A 16 5.07 -3.05 -6.47
C SER A 16 6.46 -2.92 -5.84
N GLU A 17 6.92 -1.70 -5.57
CA GLU A 17 8.23 -1.43 -4.97
C GLU A 17 8.13 -1.74 -3.47
N VAL A 18 8.54 -2.95 -3.06
CA VAL A 18 8.36 -3.44 -1.69
C VAL A 18 8.99 -2.48 -0.66
N ASP A 19 8.15 -1.92 0.22
CA ASP A 19 8.55 -1.00 1.30
C ASP A 19 9.58 -1.59 2.30
N PHE A 20 9.80 -2.91 2.25
CA PHE A 20 10.60 -3.63 3.23
C PHE A 20 12.12 -3.37 3.12
N TYR A 21 12.61 -2.92 1.94
CA TYR A 21 14.02 -2.55 1.74
C TYR A 21 14.26 -1.03 1.65
N THR A 22 13.21 -0.21 1.70
CA THR A 22 13.26 1.24 1.42
C THR A 22 13.18 2.13 2.67
N ARG A 23 13.45 1.57 3.87
CA ARG A 23 13.60 2.40 5.08
C ARG A 23 14.76 3.40 5.03
N ASN A 24 15.62 3.32 4.01
CA ASN A 24 16.57 4.37 3.62
C ASN A 24 16.60 4.53 2.09
N THR A 25 15.46 4.81 1.43
CA THR A 25 15.52 5.30 0.04
C THR A 25 16.23 6.66 0.04
N TYR A 26 17.49 6.69 -0.35
CA TYR A 26 18.17 7.93 -0.73
C TYR A 26 17.50 8.44 -2.00
N SER A 27 16.45 9.24 -1.84
CA SER A 27 15.91 10.03 -2.93
C SER A 27 16.81 11.25 -3.14
N LEU A 28 17.05 11.58 -4.40
CA LEU A 28 17.77 12.79 -4.76
C LEU A 28 16.77 13.86 -5.21
N ALA A 29 17.07 15.11 -4.87
CA ALA A 29 16.36 16.23 -5.43
C ALA A 29 16.62 16.30 -6.94
N GLY A 30 15.58 16.54 -7.74
CA GLY A 30 15.72 16.68 -9.20
C GLY A 30 16.73 17.77 -9.62
N GLN A 31 16.95 18.76 -8.76
CA GLN A 31 17.92 19.85 -8.92
C GLN A 31 19.38 19.37 -9.00
N MET A 32 19.68 18.17 -8.51
CA MET A 32 21.02 17.58 -8.63
C MET A 32 21.31 17.01 -10.02
N LEU A 33 20.28 16.86 -10.86
CA LEU A 33 20.45 16.38 -12.21
C LEU A 33 21.01 17.51 -13.10
N PRO A 34 21.95 17.22 -14.00
CA PRO A 34 22.63 18.24 -14.80
C PRO A 34 21.64 18.92 -15.77
N PRO A 35 21.41 20.23 -15.65
CA PRO A 35 20.46 20.95 -16.48
C PRO A 35 20.92 21.08 -17.94
N GLU A 36 22.22 20.92 -18.21
CA GLU A 36 22.80 20.99 -19.56
C GLU A 36 22.59 19.69 -20.37
N ALA A 37 22.07 18.64 -19.74
CA ALA A 37 21.78 17.39 -20.43
C ALA A 37 20.62 17.57 -21.42
N GLN A 38 20.78 17.08 -22.65
CA GLN A 38 19.69 17.08 -23.64
C GLN A 38 18.56 16.10 -23.28
N TYR A 39 18.88 15.06 -22.50
CA TYR A 39 17.95 14.04 -22.02
C TYR A 39 18.57 13.30 -20.83
N ILE A 40 17.73 12.97 -19.85
CA ILE A 40 18.08 12.15 -18.69
C ILE A 40 17.16 10.92 -18.66
N ALA A 41 17.75 9.75 -18.85
CA ALA A 41 17.09 8.46 -18.74
C ALA A 41 17.22 7.94 -17.30
N LEU A 42 16.09 7.77 -16.61
CA LEU A 42 16.03 7.18 -15.29
C LEU A 42 15.47 5.74 -15.36
N GLY A 43 16.04 4.86 -14.54
CA GLY A 43 15.52 3.55 -14.18
C GLY A 43 15.26 3.46 -12.67
N HIS A 44 14.79 2.30 -12.19
CA HIS A 44 14.36 1.96 -10.83
C HIS A 44 12.85 1.99 -10.61
N ILE A 45 12.17 3.04 -11.05
CA ILE A 45 10.72 3.18 -10.88
C ILE A 45 9.98 2.47 -12.03
N HIS A 46 9.04 1.59 -11.70
CA HIS A 46 8.34 0.75 -12.68
C HIS A 46 7.19 1.46 -13.40
N LYS A 47 6.76 2.62 -12.89
CA LYS A 47 5.75 3.47 -13.51
C LYS A 47 6.40 4.41 -14.54
N PRO A 48 6.03 4.33 -15.84
CA PRO A 48 6.48 5.30 -16.83
C PRO A 48 5.99 6.70 -16.45
N GLN A 49 6.91 7.66 -16.36
CA GLN A 49 6.56 9.05 -16.00
C GLN A 49 7.67 10.03 -16.36
N GLN A 50 7.27 11.27 -16.62
CA GLN A 50 8.18 12.40 -16.69
C GLN A 50 8.40 12.97 -15.28
N ILE A 51 9.64 13.30 -14.97
CA ILE A 51 9.99 14.10 -13.79
C ILE A 51 10.12 15.57 -14.21
N PRO A 52 9.36 16.49 -13.59
CA PRO A 52 9.53 17.92 -13.84
C PRO A 52 10.95 18.36 -13.50
N ASN A 53 11.69 18.79 -14.52
CA ASN A 53 13.09 19.20 -14.37
C ASN A 53 13.52 20.10 -15.54
N ALA A 54 14.67 20.77 -15.42
CA ALA A 54 15.21 21.65 -16.45
C ALA A 54 15.50 20.92 -17.77
N ALA A 55 16.06 19.71 -17.68
CA ALA A 55 16.28 18.81 -18.81
C ALA A 55 15.16 17.76 -18.91
N PRO A 56 14.75 17.32 -20.11
CA PRO A 56 13.80 16.23 -20.29
C PRO A 56 14.24 14.98 -19.53
N THR A 57 13.51 14.64 -18.46
CA THR A 57 13.88 13.60 -17.49
C THR A 57 12.74 12.60 -17.35
N TYR A 58 12.99 11.32 -17.62
CA TYR A 58 11.94 10.31 -17.67
C TYR A 58 12.36 9.01 -17.00
N TYR A 59 11.44 8.43 -16.21
CA TYR A 59 11.45 7.00 -15.96
C TYR A 59 10.77 6.29 -17.13
N SER A 60 11.46 5.32 -17.72
CA SER A 60 10.88 4.48 -18.77
C SER A 60 9.82 3.51 -18.23
N GLY A 61 9.90 3.16 -16.95
CA GLY A 61 9.05 2.15 -16.34
C GLY A 61 9.42 0.73 -16.74
N SER A 62 8.59 -0.22 -16.32
CA SER A 62 8.67 -1.61 -16.75
C SER A 62 8.00 -1.82 -18.12
N LEU A 63 8.38 -2.90 -18.83
CA LEU A 63 7.74 -3.29 -20.10
C LEU A 63 6.43 -4.07 -19.90
N ILE A 64 6.21 -4.61 -18.70
CA ILE A 64 5.03 -5.38 -18.30
C ILE A 64 4.62 -4.98 -16.88
N GLN A 65 3.37 -5.24 -16.51
CA GLN A 65 2.90 -5.06 -15.14
C GLN A 65 3.48 -6.18 -14.26
N ILE A 66 4.30 -5.81 -13.27
CA ILE A 66 5.03 -6.78 -12.42
C ILE A 66 4.21 -7.19 -11.21
N ASP A 67 3.44 -6.26 -10.64
CA ASP A 67 2.58 -6.48 -9.48
C ASP A 67 1.22 -5.77 -9.64
N PHE A 68 0.21 -6.18 -8.87
CA PHE A 68 -1.13 -5.60 -8.90
C PHE A 68 -1.19 -4.11 -8.54
N GLY A 69 -0.15 -3.56 -7.90
CA GLY A 69 0.04 -2.11 -7.75
C GLY A 69 0.22 -1.35 -9.07
N GLU A 70 0.58 -2.05 -10.14
CA GLU A 70 0.74 -1.53 -11.51
C GLU A 70 -0.49 -1.80 -12.39
N ALA A 71 -1.57 -2.36 -11.82
CA ALA A 71 -2.77 -2.68 -12.57
C ALA A 71 -3.38 -1.43 -13.22
N GLY A 72 -3.66 -1.52 -14.52
CA GLY A 72 -4.19 -0.41 -15.31
C GLY A 72 -3.16 0.64 -15.74
N GLU A 73 -1.87 0.45 -15.41
CA GLU A 73 -0.82 1.31 -15.97
C GLU A 73 -0.49 0.90 -17.41
N ASP A 74 -0.34 1.91 -18.27
CA ASP A 74 0.28 1.74 -19.58
C ASP A 74 1.75 1.36 -19.40
N LYS A 75 2.20 0.36 -20.16
CA LYS A 75 3.60 -0.08 -20.20
C LYS A 75 4.13 0.14 -21.61
N GLY A 76 5.44 0.34 -21.73
CA GLY A 76 6.01 0.74 -23.01
C GLY A 76 7.45 1.20 -22.90
N PHE A 77 7.88 1.96 -23.90
CA PHE A 77 9.21 2.54 -23.96
C PHE A 77 9.18 3.96 -24.50
N ASN A 78 10.21 4.74 -24.22
CA ASN A 78 10.38 6.08 -24.78
C ASN A 78 11.21 6.00 -26.07
N LEU A 79 10.65 6.46 -27.19
CA LEU A 79 11.40 6.79 -28.39
C LEU A 79 11.97 8.21 -28.23
N VAL A 80 13.29 8.33 -28.19
CA VAL A 80 13.98 9.59 -27.92
C VAL A 80 14.78 10.02 -29.14
N THR A 81 14.42 11.17 -29.70
CA THR A 81 15.14 11.78 -30.83
C THR A 81 16.01 12.92 -30.31
N VAL A 82 17.32 12.85 -30.59
CA VAL A 82 18.31 13.84 -30.15
C VAL A 82 18.96 14.50 -31.36
N GLU A 83 18.98 15.83 -31.36
CA GLU A 83 19.64 16.67 -32.37
C GLU A 83 20.65 17.57 -31.66
N SER A 84 21.79 17.84 -32.30
CA SER A 84 22.82 18.71 -31.69
C SER A 84 22.27 20.10 -31.37
N GLY A 85 22.47 20.57 -30.14
CA GLY A 85 22.07 21.91 -29.70
C GLY A 85 20.60 22.09 -29.32
N SER A 86 19.77 21.04 -29.39
CA SER A 86 18.35 21.08 -29.05
C SER A 86 18.00 20.10 -27.91
N PRO A 87 16.99 20.40 -27.07
CA PRO A 87 16.44 19.40 -26.15
C PRO A 87 15.91 18.17 -26.90
N ALA A 88 16.02 16.98 -26.30
CA ALA A 88 15.52 15.77 -26.93
C ALA A 88 13.99 15.79 -27.03
N LYS A 89 13.46 15.25 -28.14
CA LYS A 89 12.03 14.97 -28.31
C LYS A 89 11.75 13.57 -27.81
N VAL A 90 10.79 13.42 -26.91
CA VAL A 90 10.45 12.15 -26.26
C VAL A 90 9.03 11.78 -26.62
N GLU A 91 8.84 10.58 -27.15
CA GLU A 91 7.53 10.01 -27.47
C GLU A 91 7.39 8.67 -26.75
N PHE A 92 6.36 8.52 -25.92
CA PHE A 92 6.05 7.23 -25.29
C PHE A 92 5.35 6.31 -26.29
N LYS A 93 5.90 5.12 -26.49
CA LYS A 93 5.35 4.07 -27.33
C LYS A 93 4.74 2.99 -26.43
N PRO A 94 3.39 2.92 -26.33
CA PRO A 94 2.75 1.90 -25.52
C PRO A 94 2.95 0.52 -26.12
N LEU A 95 3.06 -0.48 -25.26
CA LEU A 95 3.10 -1.89 -25.59
C LEU A 95 1.82 -2.57 -25.10
N SER A 96 1.27 -3.45 -25.93
CA SER A 96 0.15 -4.29 -25.53
C SER A 96 0.63 -5.25 -24.45
N CYS A 97 -0.02 -5.23 -23.28
CA CYS A 97 0.21 -6.21 -22.23
C CYS A 97 -0.65 -7.46 -22.50
N PRO A 98 -0.08 -8.64 -22.84
CA PRO A 98 -0.87 -9.82 -23.16
C PRO A 98 -1.62 -10.40 -21.97
N LYS A 99 -1.12 -10.13 -20.75
CA LYS A 99 -1.66 -10.59 -19.48
C LYS A 99 -1.85 -9.40 -18.52
N PRO A 100 -2.84 -8.52 -18.76
CA PRO A 100 -3.05 -7.35 -17.93
C PRO A 100 -3.47 -7.76 -16.50
N LEU A 101 -2.92 -7.10 -15.49
CA LEU A 101 -3.34 -7.27 -14.12
C LEU A 101 -4.58 -6.42 -13.84
N LYS A 102 -5.52 -6.95 -13.07
CA LYS A 102 -6.71 -6.23 -12.63
C LYS A 102 -7.02 -6.53 -11.17
N VAL A 103 -7.33 -5.48 -10.42
CA VAL A 103 -7.75 -5.57 -9.02
C VAL A 103 -9.26 -5.39 -8.96
N LEU A 104 -9.96 -6.39 -8.45
CA LEU A 104 -11.39 -6.37 -8.20
C LEU A 104 -11.62 -6.13 -6.70
N ARG A 105 -12.48 -5.17 -6.39
CA ARG A 105 -12.94 -4.89 -5.01
C ARG A 105 -14.45 -5.04 -5.00
N CYS A 106 -14.95 -5.91 -4.13
CA CYS A 106 -16.36 -6.23 -4.03
C CYS A 106 -16.71 -6.58 -2.58
N ASP A 107 -17.99 -6.51 -2.25
CA ASP A 107 -18.53 -6.99 -0.98
C ASP A 107 -19.06 -8.41 -1.17
N GLU A 108 -19.35 -9.11 -0.08
CA GLU A 108 -19.93 -10.46 -0.17
C GLU A 108 -21.22 -10.49 -1.01
N SER A 109 -22.03 -9.43 -0.95
CA SER A 109 -23.33 -9.35 -1.62
C SER A 109 -23.25 -9.27 -3.14
N ASN A 110 -22.17 -8.72 -3.70
CA ASN A 110 -21.98 -8.54 -5.15
C ASN A 110 -20.80 -9.34 -5.70
N LEU A 111 -20.26 -10.29 -4.92
CA LEU A 111 -19.14 -11.13 -5.31
C LEU A 111 -19.42 -11.89 -6.61
N GLU A 112 -20.56 -12.58 -6.70
CA GLU A 112 -20.88 -13.42 -7.87
C GLU A 112 -21.02 -12.60 -9.16
N GLU A 113 -21.73 -11.47 -9.09
CA GLU A 113 -21.86 -10.52 -10.21
C GLU A 113 -20.48 -9.98 -10.63
N THR A 114 -19.64 -9.61 -9.67
CA THR A 114 -18.29 -9.09 -9.94
C THR A 114 -17.42 -10.14 -10.63
N LEU A 115 -17.49 -11.40 -10.19
CA LEU A 115 -16.73 -12.50 -10.79
C LEU A 115 -17.23 -12.79 -12.22
N GLU A 116 -18.54 -12.89 -12.43
CA GLU A 116 -19.11 -13.19 -13.75
C GLU A 116 -18.79 -12.09 -14.76
N ALA A 117 -18.82 -10.82 -14.35
CA ALA A 117 -18.41 -9.71 -15.21
C ALA A 117 -16.91 -9.73 -15.62
N ASN A 118 -16.09 -10.53 -14.93
CA ASN A 118 -14.63 -10.57 -15.13
C ASN A 118 -14.09 -11.96 -15.50
N ARG A 119 -14.97 -12.94 -15.72
CA ARG A 119 -14.60 -14.32 -16.06
C ARG A 119 -13.70 -14.42 -17.30
N GLU A 120 -13.97 -13.60 -18.32
CA GLU A 120 -13.24 -13.61 -19.60
C GLU A 120 -12.01 -12.68 -19.60
N HIS A 121 -11.62 -12.14 -18.44
CA HIS A 121 -10.42 -11.30 -18.35
C HIS A 121 -9.18 -12.11 -18.72
N LEU A 122 -8.46 -11.66 -19.75
CA LEU A 122 -7.35 -12.39 -20.36
C LEU A 122 -6.12 -12.55 -19.47
N GLY A 123 -5.92 -11.61 -18.53
CA GLY A 123 -4.76 -11.56 -17.65
C GLY A 123 -5.04 -12.13 -16.26
N PHE A 124 -4.44 -11.56 -15.23
CA PHE A 124 -4.54 -12.07 -13.87
C PHE A 124 -5.38 -11.16 -12.98
N LEU A 125 -6.08 -11.77 -12.02
CA LEU A 125 -6.96 -11.07 -11.09
C LEU A 125 -6.43 -11.12 -9.66
N LYS A 126 -6.51 -9.98 -8.99
CA LYS A 126 -6.49 -9.87 -7.52
C LYS A 126 -7.91 -9.55 -7.08
N VAL A 127 -8.51 -10.43 -6.29
CA VAL A 127 -9.89 -10.27 -5.81
C VAL A 127 -9.83 -9.94 -4.33
N ILE A 128 -10.34 -8.78 -3.98
CA ILE A 128 -10.45 -8.29 -2.60
C ILE A 128 -11.93 -8.29 -2.26
N VAL A 129 -12.31 -9.10 -1.27
CA VAL A 129 -13.70 -9.27 -0.86
C VAL A 129 -13.88 -8.74 0.55
N THR A 130 -14.77 -7.76 0.71
CA THR A 130 -15.19 -7.29 2.02
C THR A 130 -16.19 -8.28 2.62
N LEU A 131 -15.89 -8.81 3.81
CA LEU A 131 -16.72 -9.78 4.53
C LEU A 131 -17.10 -9.26 5.91
N ASN A 132 -18.30 -9.63 6.37
CA ASN A 132 -18.74 -9.35 7.74
C ASN A 132 -18.30 -10.44 8.74
N ALA A 133 -18.00 -11.65 8.26
CA ALA A 133 -17.56 -12.77 9.06
C ALA A 133 -16.60 -13.68 8.28
N PRO A 134 -15.75 -14.49 8.95
CA PRO A 134 -14.89 -15.47 8.28
C PRO A 134 -15.69 -16.44 7.39
N LYS A 135 -15.32 -16.50 6.11
CA LYS A 135 -15.92 -17.40 5.13
C LYS A 135 -14.94 -18.48 4.69
N MET A 136 -15.25 -19.73 5.01
CA MET A 136 -14.48 -20.87 4.53
C MET A 136 -14.69 -21.08 3.03
N GLY A 137 -13.63 -21.45 2.31
CA GLY A 137 -13.72 -21.79 0.88
C GLY A 137 -13.86 -20.59 -0.08
N LEU A 138 -13.67 -19.34 0.39
CA LEU A 138 -13.74 -18.16 -0.47
C LEU A 138 -12.83 -18.27 -1.71
N ALA A 139 -11.61 -18.77 -1.50
CA ALA A 139 -10.64 -18.91 -2.57
C ALA A 139 -11.11 -19.90 -3.66
N ASP A 140 -11.73 -21.01 -3.25
CA ASP A 140 -12.26 -22.02 -4.16
C ASP A 140 -13.51 -21.50 -4.90
N GLN A 141 -14.38 -20.78 -4.20
CA GLN A 141 -15.55 -20.11 -4.79
C GLN A 141 -15.12 -19.14 -5.91
N VAL A 142 -14.12 -18.29 -5.63
CA VAL A 142 -13.58 -17.34 -6.61
C VAL A 142 -12.94 -18.05 -7.79
N ARG A 143 -12.05 -19.04 -7.54
CA ARG A 143 -11.34 -19.75 -8.62
C ARG A 143 -12.23 -20.63 -9.48
N LYS A 144 -13.39 -21.06 -8.95
CA LYS A 144 -14.39 -21.78 -9.73
C LYS A 144 -14.95 -20.95 -10.89
N VAL A 145 -15.10 -19.64 -10.70
CA VAL A 145 -15.61 -18.70 -11.72
C VAL A 145 -14.45 -18.04 -12.47
N CYS A 146 -13.42 -17.60 -11.75
CA CYS A 146 -12.25 -16.91 -12.26
C CYS A 146 -10.98 -17.72 -11.98
N PRO A 147 -10.64 -18.74 -12.79
CA PRO A 147 -9.45 -19.57 -12.57
C PRO A 147 -8.12 -18.79 -12.65
N GLN A 148 -8.13 -17.61 -13.29
CA GLN A 148 -7.00 -16.67 -13.39
C GLN A 148 -6.79 -15.80 -12.14
N ALA A 149 -7.60 -15.96 -11.09
CA ALA A 149 -7.43 -15.26 -9.82
C ALA A 149 -6.20 -15.77 -9.06
N LEU A 150 -5.12 -14.99 -9.09
CA LEU A 150 -3.86 -15.30 -8.43
C LEU A 150 -3.91 -14.98 -6.94
N MET A 151 -4.48 -13.82 -6.59
CA MET A 151 -4.50 -13.31 -5.23
C MET A 151 -5.94 -13.08 -4.78
N ILE A 152 -6.28 -13.60 -3.61
CA ILE A 152 -7.64 -13.51 -3.04
C ILE A 152 -7.49 -13.08 -1.60
N GLU A 153 -7.99 -11.89 -1.28
CA GLU A 153 -7.89 -11.26 0.03
C GLU A 153 -9.28 -11.06 0.61
N ALA A 154 -9.47 -11.47 1.87
CA ALA A 154 -10.65 -11.13 2.64
C ALA A 154 -10.35 -9.91 3.50
N LEU A 155 -11.10 -8.83 3.30
CA LEU A 155 -11.11 -7.68 4.20
C LEU A 155 -12.31 -7.82 5.13
N TYR A 156 -12.07 -7.97 6.42
CA TYR A 156 -13.16 -7.97 7.37
C TYR A 156 -13.55 -6.53 7.65
N GLN A 157 -14.85 -6.22 7.59
CA GLN A 157 -15.32 -4.98 8.20
C GLN A 157 -15.03 -5.11 9.69
N THR A 158 -13.96 -4.47 10.14
CA THR A 158 -13.88 -4.09 11.54
C THR A 158 -15.15 -3.28 11.75
N VAL A 159 -16.07 -3.82 12.56
CA VAL A 159 -17.08 -3.01 13.20
C VAL A 159 -16.28 -1.86 13.78
N LYS A 160 -16.42 -0.66 13.21
CA LYS A 160 -16.07 0.55 13.95
C LYS A 160 -16.85 0.38 15.22
N GLU A 161 -16.18 0.08 16.33
CA GLU A 161 -16.80 0.24 17.63
C GLU A 161 -17.31 1.69 17.63
N GLU A 162 -18.61 1.85 17.44
CA GLU A 162 -19.29 3.14 17.53
C GLU A 162 -19.28 3.55 18.99
N LYS A 163 -18.17 4.17 19.37
CA LYS A 163 -18.04 5.53 19.89
C LYS A 163 -16.66 5.60 20.56
N PRO A 164 -15.86 6.66 20.33
CA PRO A 164 -15.00 7.06 21.43
C PRO A 164 -15.96 7.28 22.61
N ILE A 165 -15.78 6.51 23.68
CA ILE A 165 -16.18 7.01 24.99
C ILE A 165 -15.55 8.39 25.01
N GLU A 166 -16.37 9.45 25.03
CA GLU A 166 -15.87 10.78 25.33
C GLU A 166 -15.02 10.57 26.58
N SER A 167 -13.70 10.71 26.43
CA SER A 167 -12.84 10.95 27.56
C SER A 167 -13.40 12.24 28.15
N GLN A 168 -14.26 12.10 29.16
CA GLN A 168 -14.24 13.08 30.21
C GLN A 168 -12.77 13.13 30.60
N GLU A 169 -12.11 14.25 30.30
CA GLU A 169 -10.85 14.59 30.92
C GLU A 169 -11.14 14.64 32.42
N THR A 170 -11.17 13.49 33.06
CA THR A 170 -10.90 13.38 34.47
C THR A 170 -9.44 13.78 34.58
N THR A 171 -9.24 14.99 35.09
CA THR A 171 -7.95 15.62 35.40
C THR A 171 -7.16 14.86 36.48
N GLN A 172 -7.43 13.57 36.66
CA GLN A 172 -6.85 12.70 37.66
C GLN A 172 -6.64 11.31 37.07
N PHE A 173 -5.38 10.95 36.84
CA PHE A 173 -4.98 9.64 36.35
C PHE A 173 -5.29 8.59 37.42
N ASP A 174 -6.26 7.71 37.15
CA ASP A 174 -6.58 6.56 37.99
C ASP A 174 -5.87 5.32 37.43
N ALA A 175 -4.79 4.92 38.09
CA ALA A 175 -3.96 3.79 37.68
C ALA A 175 -4.71 2.45 37.66
N VAL A 176 -5.72 2.29 38.53
CA VAL A 176 -6.51 1.04 38.64
C VAL A 176 -7.48 0.94 37.47
N GLU A 177 -8.06 2.08 37.08
CA GLU A 177 -8.94 2.14 35.92
C GLU A 177 -8.18 1.89 34.61
N GLU A 178 -7.00 2.49 34.45
CA GLU A 178 -6.15 2.30 33.27
C GLU A 178 -5.64 0.86 33.14
N PHE A 179 -5.23 0.24 34.25
CA PHE A 179 -4.86 -1.18 34.25
C PHE A 179 -6.02 -2.09 33.82
N SER A 180 -7.22 -1.79 34.31
CA SER A 180 -8.45 -2.53 33.95
C SER A 180 -8.86 -2.33 32.50
N ARG A 181 -8.56 -1.17 31.92
CA ARG A 181 -8.77 -0.87 30.49
C ARG A 181 -7.81 -1.65 29.62
N TYR A 182 -6.51 -1.57 29.91
CA TYR A 182 -5.46 -2.32 29.21
C TYR A 182 -5.71 -3.84 29.20
N TRP A 183 -6.13 -4.40 30.33
CA TRP A 183 -6.45 -5.82 30.43
C TRP A 183 -7.60 -6.23 29.51
N ARG A 184 -8.68 -5.44 29.46
CA ARG A 184 -9.82 -5.68 28.57
C ARG A 184 -9.43 -5.61 27.10
N GLU A 185 -8.61 -4.64 26.73
CA GLU A 185 -8.15 -4.48 25.35
C GLU A 185 -7.29 -5.66 24.88
N ARG A 186 -6.35 -6.09 25.73
CA ARG A 186 -5.32 -7.09 25.38
C ARG A 186 -5.77 -8.54 25.60
N MET A 187 -6.50 -8.81 26.69
CA MET A 187 -6.95 -10.17 27.05
C MET A 187 -8.40 -10.45 26.66
N LYS A 188 -9.14 -9.45 26.15
CA LYS A 188 -10.56 -9.56 25.74
C LYS A 188 -11.48 -10.13 26.83
N THR A 189 -11.11 -9.96 28.09
CA THR A 189 -11.84 -10.44 29.28
C THR A 189 -11.77 -9.41 30.40
N THR A 190 -12.61 -9.54 31.44
CA THR A 190 -12.57 -8.67 32.63
C THR A 190 -11.44 -9.09 33.57
N VAL A 191 -10.90 -8.14 34.34
CA VAL A 191 -9.82 -8.43 35.31
C VAL A 191 -10.39 -9.31 36.43
N PRO A 192 -9.78 -10.48 36.72
CA PRO A 192 -10.18 -11.27 37.88
C PRO A 192 -10.01 -10.47 39.19
N PRO A 193 -10.94 -10.54 40.16
CA PRO A 193 -10.86 -9.76 41.40
C PRO A 193 -9.55 -9.94 42.17
N SER A 194 -8.97 -11.15 42.13
CA SER A 194 -7.68 -11.43 42.77
C SER A 194 -6.51 -10.66 42.16
N VAL A 195 -6.52 -10.45 40.84
CA VAL A 195 -5.46 -9.72 40.13
C VAL A 195 -5.60 -8.22 40.36
N LEU A 196 -6.84 -7.73 40.39
CA LEU A 196 -7.12 -6.32 40.65
C LEU A 196 -6.69 -5.92 42.08
N ASN A 197 -7.04 -6.74 43.07
CA ASN A 197 -6.65 -6.48 44.47
C ASN A 197 -5.12 -6.45 44.65
N THR A 198 -4.38 -7.38 44.02
CA THR A 198 -2.91 -7.38 44.09
C THR A 198 -2.31 -6.15 43.41
N PHE A 199 -2.91 -5.68 42.30
CA PHE A 199 -2.46 -4.45 41.64
C PHE A 199 -2.70 -3.22 42.52
N GLU A 200 -3.87 -3.12 43.15
CA GLU A 200 -4.19 -2.03 44.09
C GLU A 200 -3.24 -1.99 45.29
N GLU A 201 -2.92 -3.15 45.87
CA GLU A 201 -1.96 -3.26 46.98
C GLU A 201 -0.56 -2.79 46.58
N LEU A 202 -0.03 -3.27 45.45
CA LEU A 202 1.30 -2.88 44.96
C LEU A 202 1.36 -1.40 44.55
N HIS A 203 0.29 -0.90 43.92
CA HIS A 203 0.22 0.51 43.53
C HIS A 203 0.21 1.42 44.76
N LYS A 204 -0.50 1.02 45.82
CA LYS A 204 -0.51 1.75 47.10
C LYS A 204 0.85 1.71 47.79
N GLU A 205 1.51 0.55 47.86
CA GLU A 205 2.87 0.42 48.41
C GLU A 205 3.88 1.33 47.69
N LEU A 206 3.82 1.40 46.36
CA LEU A 206 4.70 2.24 45.57
C LEU A 206 4.37 3.74 45.66
N SER A 207 3.10 4.09 45.90
CA SER A 207 2.65 5.48 46.04
C SER A 207 2.94 6.06 47.43
N ASP A 208 2.93 5.21 48.48
CA ASP A 208 3.20 5.59 49.87
C ASP A 208 4.70 5.48 50.25
N ALA A 209 5.54 4.98 49.34
CA ALA A 209 6.99 4.90 49.55
C ALA A 209 7.62 6.32 49.48
N PRO A 210 8.34 6.78 50.53
CA PRO A 210 9.01 8.07 50.48
C PRO A 210 10.12 8.06 49.41
N HIS A 211 10.14 9.09 48.56
CA HIS A 211 11.20 9.34 47.57
C HIS A 211 12.59 9.46 48.18
#